data_AF-A0A920HZ79-F1
#
_entry.id   AF-A0A920HZ79-F1
#
_cell.length_a   1.000
_cell.length_b   1.000
_cell.length_c   1.000
_cell.angle_alpha   90.00
_cell.angle_beta   90.00
_cell.angle_gamma   90.00
#
_symmetry.space_group_name_H-M   'P 1'
#
loop_
_entity.id
_entity.type
_entity.pdbx_description
1 polymer ?
#
loop_
_entity_poly.entity_id
_entity_poly.type
_entity_poly.pdbx_seq_one_letter_code
_entity_poly.pdbx_strand_id
1 'polypeptide(L)'
;MAEQLNINDDVKILKLEILSKNLKQNWNLDTDLWNEEFPHDYRFEDTYLQLSFVLRDFNMNELKHLISITNLFDIKNYNHEIATLINNYIKSCADYINHELDGNTEEYFKKFNKNNNCFSYEKRIKDELKKYNIQYAVFFYGTLRSSEVRTAVLGKDIRKNMMDTATLQKYKVFKVKDTHYPLIKYTNSKKDIVEGIIAKNLTYNELMKLDRFEGENYFRQFIKINTIKNIEDAQIYLPKANLISSEPWDYDDWYKNDMKKFFENEFDLNGVK
;
A
#
# COMPACT_ATOMS: atom_id res chain seq x y z
N MET A 1 22.42 -16.00 5.84
CA MET A 1 21.15 -16.46 5.24
C MET A 1 20.15 -15.34 5.47
N ALA A 2 19.85 -14.55 4.45
CA ALA A 2 18.80 -13.54 4.54
C ALA A 2 17.48 -14.27 4.37
N GLU A 3 16.63 -14.26 5.40
CA GLU A 3 15.26 -14.76 5.31
C GLU A 3 14.57 -14.05 4.15
N GLN A 4 14.22 -14.83 3.15
CA GLN A 4 13.37 -14.41 2.05
C GLN A 4 11.98 -14.20 2.66
N LEU A 5 11.70 -12.99 3.16
CA LEU A 5 10.38 -12.62 3.66
C LEU A 5 9.38 -12.88 2.54
N ASN A 6 8.59 -13.92 2.73
CA ASN A 6 7.61 -14.39 1.78
C ASN A 6 6.49 -13.34 1.72
N ILE A 7 5.95 -13.02 0.53
CA ILE A 7 4.84 -12.08 0.38
C ILE A 7 3.65 -12.47 1.29
N ASN A 8 3.49 -13.79 1.53
CA ASN A 8 2.52 -14.31 2.49
C ASN A 8 2.78 -13.87 3.94
N ASP A 9 4.03 -13.67 4.35
CA ASP A 9 4.39 -13.23 5.69
C ASP A 9 4.16 -11.73 5.88
N ASP A 10 4.42 -10.92 4.86
CA ASP A 10 4.08 -9.49 4.87
C ASP A 10 2.55 -9.26 4.94
N VAL A 11 1.76 -10.00 4.15
CA VAL A 11 0.28 -9.92 4.22
C VAL A 11 -0.21 -10.31 5.61
N LYS A 12 0.36 -11.37 6.19
CA LYS A 12 0.02 -11.80 7.56
C LYS A 12 0.36 -10.75 8.60
N ILE A 13 1.53 -10.12 8.53
CA ILE A 13 1.94 -9.04 9.45
C ILE A 13 0.94 -7.89 9.38
N LEU A 14 0.53 -7.48 8.18
CA LEU A 14 -0.47 -6.39 8.04
C LEU A 14 -1.84 -6.79 8.58
N LYS A 15 -2.30 -8.02 8.31
CA LYS A 15 -3.56 -8.52 8.89
C LYS A 15 -3.49 -8.54 10.41
N LEU A 16 -2.37 -9.01 10.97
CA LEU A 16 -2.11 -8.99 12.41
C LEU A 16 -2.05 -7.58 12.97
N GLU A 17 -1.53 -6.62 12.23
CA GLU A 17 -1.50 -5.22 12.63
C GLU A 17 -2.90 -4.61 12.65
N ILE A 18 -3.73 -4.86 11.62
CA ILE A 18 -5.14 -4.45 11.61
C ILE A 18 -5.87 -5.08 12.78
N LEU A 19 -5.73 -6.40 12.96
CA LEU A 19 -6.36 -7.11 14.06
C LEU A 19 -5.85 -6.56 15.38
N SER A 20 -4.55 -6.61 15.68
CA SER A 20 -4.00 -6.19 16.98
C SER A 20 -4.26 -4.71 17.32
N LYS A 21 -4.21 -3.78 16.36
CA LYS A 21 -4.50 -2.35 16.61
C LYS A 21 -5.98 -2.06 16.83
N ASN A 22 -6.86 -2.84 16.21
CA ASN A 22 -8.31 -2.72 16.40
C ASN A 22 -8.85 -3.67 17.51
N LEU A 23 -8.07 -4.68 17.91
CA LEU A 23 -8.30 -5.58 19.03
C LEU A 23 -7.77 -5.00 20.36
N LYS A 24 -6.65 -4.23 20.35
CA LYS A 24 -6.11 -3.53 21.52
C LYS A 24 -6.70 -2.14 21.69
N GLN A 25 -8.00 -2.07 21.90
CA GLN A 25 -8.57 -0.93 22.59
C GLN A 25 -9.05 -1.41 23.96
N ASN A 26 -8.75 -0.66 25.01
CA ASN A 26 -9.65 -0.62 26.15
C ASN A 26 -10.94 -0.03 25.60
N TRP A 27 -12.01 -0.82 25.49
CA TRP A 27 -13.29 -0.39 24.91
C TRP A 27 -14.08 0.51 25.87
N ASN A 28 -13.45 1.58 26.37
CA ASN A 28 -14.16 2.77 26.83
C ASN A 28 -14.21 3.76 25.67
N LEU A 29 -15.06 3.44 24.68
CA LEU A 29 -15.58 4.44 23.77
C LEU A 29 -16.67 5.21 24.55
N ASP A 30 -16.59 6.53 24.50
CA ASP A 30 -17.50 7.42 25.20
C ASP A 30 -18.96 7.13 24.79
N THR A 31 -19.75 6.79 25.82
CA THR A 31 -21.22 6.83 25.98
C THR A 31 -22.11 6.21 24.89
N ASP A 32 -22.49 4.92 25.11
CA ASP A 32 -23.88 4.43 25.24
C ASP A 32 -24.10 2.96 24.87
N LEU A 33 -23.06 2.18 24.57
CA LEU A 33 -23.21 0.73 24.35
C LEU A 33 -22.11 -0.09 25.02
N TRP A 34 -22.48 -0.63 26.20
CA TRP A 34 -22.03 -1.87 26.83
C TRP A 34 -20.68 -1.91 27.59
N ASN A 35 -20.82 -2.08 28.92
CA ASN A 35 -19.82 -2.36 29.95
C ASN A 35 -19.75 -3.87 30.26
N GLU A 36 -19.22 -4.70 29.38
CA GLU A 36 -18.90 -6.10 29.75
C GLU A 36 -17.46 -6.43 29.35
N GLU A 37 -16.67 -6.85 30.33
CA GLU A 37 -15.32 -7.36 30.14
C GLU A 37 -15.34 -8.53 29.16
N PHE A 38 -14.42 -8.52 28.19
CA PHE A 38 -14.24 -9.62 27.25
C PHE A 38 -14.04 -10.95 28.00
N PRO A 39 -14.66 -12.06 27.58
CA PRO A 39 -14.28 -13.38 28.05
C PRO A 39 -12.83 -13.64 27.64
N HIS A 40 -12.02 -13.98 28.64
CA HIS A 40 -10.57 -14.10 28.59
C HIS A 40 -10.03 -15.30 27.77
N ASP A 41 -10.77 -15.80 26.78
CA ASP A 41 -10.49 -17.11 26.18
C ASP A 41 -10.45 -17.05 24.65
N TYR A 42 -9.34 -16.52 24.12
CA TYR A 42 -8.86 -16.95 22.80
C TYR A 42 -8.29 -18.37 22.95
N ARG A 43 -9.11 -19.41 22.73
CA ARG A 43 -8.69 -20.82 22.81
C ARG A 43 -7.97 -21.31 21.54
N PHE A 44 -6.87 -20.66 21.14
CA PHE A 44 -6.10 -21.07 19.96
C PHE A 44 -4.59 -21.04 20.19
N GLU A 45 -3.92 -22.11 19.78
CA GLU A 45 -2.45 -22.20 19.74
C GLU A 45 -1.87 -21.73 18.39
N ASP A 46 -2.66 -21.66 17.31
CA ASP A 46 -2.18 -21.31 15.96
C ASP A 46 -2.91 -20.14 15.30
N THR A 47 -2.36 -18.94 15.49
CA THR A 47 -2.76 -17.66 14.88
C THR A 47 -2.71 -17.68 13.34
N TYR A 48 -1.93 -18.58 12.71
CA TYR A 48 -1.71 -18.58 11.26
C TYR A 48 -2.92 -19.09 10.47
N LEU A 49 -3.62 -20.10 10.99
CA LEU A 49 -4.82 -20.65 10.33
C LEU A 49 -5.98 -19.64 10.37
N GLN A 50 -6.08 -18.86 11.44
CA GLN A 50 -7.15 -17.88 11.65
C GLN A 50 -7.09 -16.71 10.66
N LEU A 51 -5.88 -16.20 10.38
CA LEU A 51 -5.64 -15.10 9.43
C LEU A 51 -5.95 -15.46 7.97
N SER A 52 -6.04 -16.77 7.67
CA SER A 52 -6.40 -17.25 6.33
C SER A 52 -7.88 -17.04 6.00
N PHE A 53 -8.74 -17.01 7.02
CA PHE A 53 -10.18 -16.80 6.88
C PHE A 53 -10.60 -15.33 6.96
N VAL A 54 -9.70 -14.46 7.45
CA VAL A 54 -9.99 -13.06 7.75
C VAL A 54 -9.26 -12.14 6.77
N LEU A 55 -9.98 -11.17 6.21
CA LEU A 55 -9.56 -10.26 5.14
C LEU A 55 -9.01 -11.06 3.95
N ARG A 56 -9.70 -12.15 3.60
CA ARG A 56 -9.23 -13.10 2.58
C ARG A 56 -9.10 -12.42 1.22
N ASP A 57 -10.08 -11.59 0.89
CA ASP A 57 -10.14 -11.00 -0.43
C ASP A 57 -9.28 -9.71 -0.53
N PHE A 58 -8.60 -9.30 0.54
CA PHE A 58 -7.81 -8.06 0.59
C PHE A 58 -6.36 -8.25 0.15
N ASN A 59 -5.90 -7.41 -0.78
CA ASN A 59 -4.50 -7.36 -1.19
C ASN A 59 -3.65 -6.48 -0.25
N MET A 60 -2.34 -6.58 -0.38
CA MET A 60 -1.35 -5.86 0.43
C MET A 60 -1.61 -4.34 0.52
N ASN A 61 -1.99 -3.70 -0.59
CA ASN A 61 -2.23 -2.26 -0.62
C ASN A 61 -3.53 -1.90 0.10
N GLU A 62 -4.59 -2.69 -0.12
CA GLU A 62 -5.86 -2.51 0.61
C GLU A 62 -5.64 -2.65 2.12
N LEU A 63 -4.82 -3.61 2.57
CA LEU A 63 -4.48 -3.80 3.99
C LEU A 63 -3.67 -2.63 4.57
N LYS A 64 -2.61 -2.19 3.90
CA LYS A 64 -1.84 -1.00 4.34
C LYS A 64 -2.73 0.24 4.42
N HIS A 65 -3.68 0.36 3.50
CA HIS A 65 -4.62 1.47 3.48
C HIS A 65 -5.57 1.41 4.68
N LEU A 66 -6.17 0.25 4.97
CA LEU A 66 -6.98 0.06 6.18
C LEU A 66 -6.21 0.46 7.43
N ILE A 67 -4.96 0.01 7.58
CA ILE A 67 -4.11 0.41 8.72
C ILE A 67 -3.95 1.93 8.82
N SER A 68 -3.75 2.61 7.68
CA SER A 68 -3.59 4.06 7.64
C SER A 68 -4.87 4.79 8.06
N ILE A 69 -6.02 4.42 7.50
CA ILE A 69 -7.28 5.15 7.71
C ILE A 69 -8.04 4.73 8.97
N THR A 70 -7.63 3.66 9.64
CA THR A 70 -8.14 3.30 10.97
C THR A 70 -7.15 3.60 12.07
N ASN A 71 -6.07 4.32 11.78
CA ASN A 71 -5.13 4.77 12.80
C ASN A 71 -5.73 5.95 13.57
N LEU A 72 -6.19 5.70 14.80
CA LEU A 72 -6.75 6.73 15.69
C LEU A 72 -5.79 7.90 15.98
N PHE A 73 -4.48 7.68 15.83
CA PHE A 73 -3.48 8.73 16.02
C PHE A 73 -3.28 9.61 14.79
N ASP A 74 -3.84 9.24 13.62
CA ASP A 74 -3.84 10.05 12.39
C ASP A 74 -5.24 10.61 12.13
N ILE A 75 -5.64 11.58 12.97
CA ILE A 75 -6.97 12.20 12.99
C ILE A 75 -7.37 12.78 11.62
N LYS A 76 -6.39 13.18 10.81
CA LYS A 76 -6.63 13.79 9.49
C LYS A 76 -7.15 12.77 8.47
N ASN A 77 -6.69 11.52 8.55
CA ASN A 77 -7.01 10.46 7.61
C ASN A 77 -7.94 9.40 8.20
N TYR A 78 -8.31 9.54 9.48
CA TYR A 78 -9.16 8.58 10.17
C TYR A 78 -10.57 8.55 9.58
N ASN A 79 -11.00 7.36 9.15
CA ASN A 79 -12.33 7.12 8.62
C ASN A 79 -13.17 6.37 9.65
N HIS A 80 -14.09 7.10 10.29
CA HIS A 80 -14.99 6.55 11.31
C HIS A 80 -15.84 5.38 10.80
N GLU A 81 -16.40 5.49 9.60
CA GLU A 81 -17.29 4.46 9.03
C GLU A 81 -16.55 3.14 8.77
N ILE A 82 -15.38 3.22 8.12
CA ILE A 82 -14.55 2.04 7.84
C ILE A 82 -14.01 1.45 9.14
N ALA A 83 -13.60 2.26 10.11
CA ALA A 83 -13.16 1.77 11.42
C ALA A 83 -14.29 1.03 12.15
N THR A 84 -15.51 1.57 12.17
CA THR A 84 -16.69 0.89 12.73
C THR A 84 -17.00 -0.42 12.01
N LEU A 85 -16.88 -0.46 10.68
CA LEU A 85 -17.06 -1.69 9.91
C LEU A 85 -16.00 -2.74 10.26
N ILE A 86 -14.73 -2.34 10.39
CA ILE A 86 -13.64 -3.24 10.81
C ILE A 86 -13.88 -3.78 12.23
N ASN A 87 -14.33 -2.95 13.17
CA ASN A 87 -14.59 -3.40 14.54
C ASN A 87 -15.72 -4.45 14.58
N ASN A 88 -16.82 -4.20 13.87
CA ASN A 88 -17.94 -5.15 13.78
C ASN A 88 -17.55 -6.44 13.04
N TYR A 89 -16.74 -6.30 12.00
CA TYR A 89 -16.15 -7.42 11.27
C TYR A 89 -15.34 -8.34 12.19
N ILE A 90 -14.39 -7.77 12.93
CA ILE A 90 -13.53 -8.50 13.87
C ILE A 90 -14.38 -9.21 14.93
N LYS A 91 -15.36 -8.52 15.51
CA LYS A 91 -16.30 -9.10 16.48
C LYS A 91 -17.04 -10.30 15.90
N SER A 92 -17.58 -10.15 14.70
CA SER A 92 -18.34 -11.20 14.04
C SER A 92 -17.46 -12.40 13.65
N CYS A 93 -16.23 -12.17 13.21
CA CYS A 93 -15.30 -13.25 12.89
C CYS A 93 -14.80 -14.01 14.12
N ALA A 94 -14.52 -13.30 15.22
CA ALA A 94 -14.18 -13.94 16.48
C ALA A 94 -15.32 -14.86 16.96
N ASP A 95 -16.57 -14.39 16.87
CA ASP A 95 -17.73 -15.19 17.25
C ASP A 95 -17.93 -16.41 16.34
N TYR A 96 -17.77 -16.24 15.02
CA TYR A 96 -17.82 -17.35 14.06
C TYR A 96 -16.80 -18.44 14.39
N ILE A 97 -15.55 -18.02 14.62
CA ILE A 97 -14.43 -18.92 14.88
C ILE A 97 -14.68 -19.72 16.17
N ASN A 98 -15.21 -19.09 17.23
CA ASN A 98 -15.56 -19.80 18.46
C ASN A 98 -16.64 -20.86 18.22
N HIS A 99 -17.68 -20.53 17.47
CA HIS A 99 -18.74 -21.48 17.12
C HIS A 99 -18.25 -22.61 16.21
N GLU A 100 -17.29 -22.34 15.31
CA GLU A 100 -16.65 -23.37 14.47
C GLU A 100 -15.87 -24.38 15.33
N LEU A 101 -15.10 -23.90 16.32
CA LEU A 101 -14.38 -24.77 17.26
C LEU A 101 -15.31 -25.66 18.08
N ASP A 102 -16.41 -25.08 18.56
CA ASP A 102 -17.38 -25.80 19.38
C ASP A 102 -18.29 -26.71 18.52
N GLY A 103 -18.12 -26.73 17.19
CA GLY A 103 -18.92 -27.53 16.25
C GLY A 103 -20.35 -27.01 16.03
N ASN A 104 -20.63 -25.77 16.43
CA ASN A 104 -21.97 -25.17 16.54
C ASN A 104 -22.15 -23.97 15.59
N THR A 105 -21.60 -24.05 14.38
CA THR A 105 -21.65 -22.97 13.37
C THR A 105 -23.08 -22.55 13.01
N GLU A 106 -24.05 -23.44 13.13
CA GLU A 106 -25.47 -23.11 12.91
C GLU A 106 -25.99 -22.07 13.89
N GLU A 107 -25.52 -22.04 15.14
CA GLU A 107 -25.93 -21.05 16.14
C GLU A 107 -25.38 -19.66 15.81
N TYR A 108 -24.16 -19.61 15.28
CA TYR A 108 -23.60 -18.37 14.73
C TYR A 108 -24.49 -17.80 13.63
N PHE A 109 -24.93 -18.63 12.66
CA PHE A 109 -25.79 -18.16 11.57
C PHE A 109 -27.24 -17.87 12.00
N LYS A 110 -27.68 -18.38 13.15
CA LYS A 110 -28.94 -17.94 13.79
C LYS A 110 -28.79 -16.54 14.42
N LYS A 111 -27.63 -16.24 15.01
CA LYS A 111 -27.31 -14.97 15.67
C LYS A 111 -26.98 -13.86 14.67
N PHE A 112 -26.25 -14.17 13.61
CA PHE A 112 -25.86 -13.21 12.56
C PHE A 112 -26.53 -13.52 11.24
N ASN A 113 -27.33 -12.57 10.75
CA ASN A 113 -27.99 -12.68 9.46
C ASN A 113 -27.01 -12.55 8.28
N LYS A 114 -27.51 -12.72 7.05
CA LYS A 114 -26.71 -12.66 5.82
C LYS A 114 -25.92 -11.35 5.60
N ASN A 115 -26.29 -10.26 6.28
CA ASN A 115 -25.73 -8.93 6.07
C ASN A 115 -24.80 -8.44 7.20
N ASN A 116 -24.78 -9.16 8.33
CA ASN A 116 -24.03 -8.79 9.54
C ASN A 116 -23.17 -9.96 10.06
N ASN A 117 -22.68 -10.82 9.18
CA ASN A 117 -21.72 -11.88 9.52
C ASN A 117 -20.30 -11.53 9.00
N CYS A 118 -19.31 -12.26 9.49
CA CYS A 118 -17.88 -12.14 9.18
C CYS A 118 -17.65 -11.97 7.66
N PHE A 119 -18.26 -12.83 6.86
CA PHE A 119 -18.11 -12.82 5.40
C PHE A 119 -18.76 -11.60 4.71
N SER A 120 -19.92 -11.17 5.21
CA SER A 120 -20.64 -10.02 4.65
C SER A 120 -19.94 -8.69 4.93
N TYR A 121 -19.25 -8.59 6.06
CA TYR A 121 -18.51 -7.41 6.44
C TYR A 121 -17.26 -7.18 5.57
N GLU A 122 -16.55 -8.24 5.14
CA GLU A 122 -15.42 -8.07 4.20
C GLU A 122 -15.87 -7.34 2.92
N LYS A 123 -16.99 -7.77 2.34
CA LYS A 123 -17.56 -7.15 1.14
C LYS A 123 -17.93 -5.69 1.39
N ARG A 124 -18.57 -5.39 2.53
CA ARG A 124 -18.96 -4.03 2.91
C ARG A 124 -17.75 -3.13 3.13
N ILE A 125 -16.72 -3.61 3.83
CA ILE A 125 -15.46 -2.88 4.01
C ILE A 125 -14.83 -2.59 2.65
N LYS A 126 -14.82 -3.56 1.73
CA LYS A 126 -14.32 -3.31 0.36
C LYS A 126 -15.14 -2.28 -0.39
N ASP A 127 -16.46 -2.33 -0.30
CA ASP A 127 -17.33 -1.40 -1.01
C ASP A 127 -17.21 0.03 -0.45
N GLU A 128 -17.09 0.19 0.88
CA GLU A 128 -16.76 1.49 1.48
C GLU A 128 -15.34 1.96 1.14
N LEU A 129 -14.36 1.05 1.14
CA LEU A 129 -12.99 1.36 0.73
C LEU A 129 -12.90 1.82 -0.73
N LYS A 130 -13.80 1.34 -1.62
CA LYS A 130 -13.91 1.83 -3.01
C LYS A 130 -14.56 3.21 -3.11
N LYS A 131 -15.56 3.48 -2.27
CA LYS A 131 -16.22 4.80 -2.20
C LYS A 131 -15.27 5.86 -1.66
N TYR A 132 -14.38 5.47 -0.75
CA TYR A 132 -13.25 6.28 -0.35
C TYR A 132 -12.29 6.38 -1.52
N ASN A 133 -12.40 7.46 -2.30
CA ASN A 133 -11.67 7.62 -3.55
C ASN A 133 -10.17 7.60 -3.23
N ILE A 134 -9.52 6.46 -3.49
CA ILE A 134 -8.13 6.26 -3.11
C ILE A 134 -7.29 7.15 -4.00
N GLN A 135 -6.80 8.24 -3.43
CA GLN A 135 -5.92 9.15 -4.11
C GLN A 135 -4.49 8.70 -3.85
N TYR A 136 -3.96 7.87 -4.74
CA TYR A 136 -2.57 7.46 -4.64
C TYR A 136 -1.66 8.61 -5.05
N ALA A 137 -0.65 8.85 -4.23
CA ALA A 137 0.46 9.72 -4.54
C ALA A 137 1.68 8.86 -4.88
N VAL A 138 2.31 9.09 -6.04
CA VAL A 138 3.54 8.41 -6.43
C VAL A 138 4.60 9.46 -6.78
N PHE A 139 5.78 9.32 -6.20
CA PHE A 139 6.95 10.13 -6.48
C PHE A 139 7.78 9.49 -7.60
N PHE A 140 7.92 10.21 -8.71
CA PHE A 140 8.73 9.82 -9.85
C PHE A 140 10.08 10.55 -9.80
N TYR A 141 11.16 9.78 -9.68
CA TYR A 141 12.53 10.26 -9.77
C TYR A 141 13.21 9.93 -11.10
N GLY A 142 12.68 8.96 -11.84
CA GLY A 142 13.28 8.39 -13.04
C GLY A 142 12.57 8.72 -14.35
N THR A 143 12.46 7.75 -15.25
CA THR A 143 11.88 7.91 -16.60
C THR A 143 10.42 8.39 -16.56
N LEU A 144 9.64 7.99 -15.55
CA LEU A 144 8.25 8.45 -15.32
C LEU A 144 8.13 9.97 -15.02
N ARG A 145 9.24 10.69 -14.85
CA ARG A 145 9.24 12.17 -14.85
C ARG A 145 8.86 12.74 -16.22
N SER A 146 9.12 12.03 -17.31
CA SER A 146 8.74 12.42 -18.68
C SER A 146 7.24 12.22 -18.93
N SER A 147 6.62 13.21 -19.58
CA SER A 147 5.22 13.16 -20.01
C SER A 147 4.98 12.09 -21.06
N GLU A 148 5.95 11.88 -21.95
CA GLU A 148 5.97 10.89 -23.01
C GLU A 148 5.91 9.47 -22.43
N VAL A 149 6.75 9.17 -21.44
CA VAL A 149 6.77 7.86 -20.78
C VAL A 149 5.44 7.61 -20.06
N ARG A 150 4.93 8.59 -19.29
CA ARG A 150 3.64 8.44 -18.62
C ARG A 150 2.48 8.25 -19.60
N THR A 151 2.48 8.99 -20.71
CA THR A 151 1.47 8.84 -21.76
C THR A 151 1.52 7.46 -22.37
N ALA A 152 2.71 6.94 -22.66
CA ALA A 152 2.88 5.60 -23.20
C ALA A 152 2.39 4.50 -22.22
N VAL A 153 2.66 4.65 -20.92
CA VAL A 153 2.26 3.67 -19.89
C VAL A 153 0.77 3.74 -19.56
N LEU A 154 0.24 4.94 -19.35
CA LEU A 154 -1.13 5.16 -18.86
C LEU A 154 -2.17 5.27 -19.99
N GLY A 155 -1.71 5.54 -21.21
CA GLY A 155 -2.53 5.88 -22.39
C GLY A 155 -2.90 7.36 -22.49
N LYS A 156 -2.58 8.15 -21.46
CA LYS A 156 -2.72 9.61 -21.39
C LYS A 156 -1.80 10.13 -20.30
N ASP A 157 -1.35 11.37 -20.40
CA ASP A 157 -0.60 11.97 -19.30
C ASP A 157 -1.50 12.27 -18.08
N ILE A 158 -0.86 12.40 -16.92
CA ILE A 158 -1.47 12.84 -15.68
C ILE A 158 -1.73 14.35 -15.78
N ARG A 159 -2.87 14.81 -15.26
CA ARG A 159 -3.24 16.22 -15.34
C ARG A 159 -2.23 17.07 -14.56
N LYS A 160 -1.83 18.22 -15.11
CA LYS A 160 -0.83 19.12 -14.49
C LYS A 160 -1.21 19.57 -13.07
N ASN A 161 -2.50 19.76 -12.79
CA ASN A 161 -2.99 20.14 -11.46
C ASN A 161 -2.90 19.02 -10.40
N MET A 162 -2.58 17.80 -10.82
CA MET A 162 -2.30 16.66 -9.94
C MET A 162 -0.81 16.42 -9.77
N MET A 163 0.06 17.26 -10.34
CA MET A 163 1.50 17.09 -10.29
C MET A 163 2.16 18.29 -9.63
N ASP A 164 3.09 18.03 -8.73
CA ASP A 164 3.93 19.05 -8.10
C ASP A 164 5.41 18.62 -8.16
N THR A 165 6.32 19.58 -8.12
CA THR A 165 7.74 19.29 -7.92
C THR A 165 7.99 18.85 -6.47
N ALA A 166 8.90 17.91 -6.30
CA ALA A 166 9.22 17.35 -5.00
C ALA A 166 10.67 16.91 -4.91
N THR A 167 11.17 16.80 -3.68
CA THR A 167 12.51 16.33 -3.38
C THR A 167 12.51 15.23 -2.33
N LEU A 168 13.44 14.28 -2.46
CA LEU A 168 13.64 13.19 -1.53
C LEU A 168 15.08 13.24 -0.99
N GLN A 169 15.23 13.38 0.32
CA GLN A 169 16.54 13.47 0.98
C GLN A 169 17.09 12.09 1.35
N LYS A 170 18.42 11.97 1.46
CA LYS A 170 19.15 10.73 1.82
C LYS A 170 19.14 9.65 0.76
N TYR A 171 18.84 10.01 -0.47
CA TYR A 171 18.86 9.12 -1.61
C TYR A 171 19.69 9.71 -2.74
N LYS A 172 20.15 8.85 -3.64
CA LYS A 172 20.82 9.23 -4.88
C LYS A 172 20.40 8.32 -6.02
N VAL A 173 20.30 8.88 -7.22
CA VAL A 173 19.89 8.17 -8.43
C VAL A 173 21.13 7.77 -9.24
N PHE A 174 21.11 6.55 -9.76
CA PHE A 174 22.16 5.96 -10.57
C PHE A 174 21.55 5.29 -11.79
N LYS A 175 22.33 5.15 -12.85
CA LYS A 175 21.92 4.42 -14.05
C LYS A 175 22.03 2.92 -13.79
N VAL A 176 21.03 2.15 -14.20
CA VAL A 176 21.13 0.69 -14.18
C VAL A 176 22.16 0.27 -15.22
N LYS A 177 23.08 -0.62 -14.82
CA LYS A 177 24.22 -1.04 -15.65
C LYS A 177 23.74 -1.56 -17.01
N ASP A 178 24.37 -1.09 -18.08
CA ASP A 178 24.12 -1.48 -19.47
C ASP A 178 22.70 -1.16 -20.00
N THR A 179 22.01 -0.19 -19.38
CA THR A 179 20.65 0.24 -19.76
C THR A 179 20.52 1.76 -19.75
N HIS A 180 19.41 2.30 -20.27
CA HIS A 180 19.09 3.72 -20.21
C HIS A 180 18.03 4.10 -19.16
N TYR A 181 17.82 3.31 -18.10
CA TYR A 181 16.88 3.67 -17.03
C TYR A 181 17.55 3.74 -15.65
N PRO A 182 16.97 4.50 -14.69
CA PRO A 182 17.60 4.74 -13.41
C PRO A 182 17.12 3.80 -12.31
N LEU A 183 17.96 3.64 -11.29
CA LEU A 183 17.60 3.12 -9.98
C LEU A 183 17.95 4.13 -8.89
N ILE A 184 17.29 4.04 -7.74
CA ILE A 184 17.56 4.90 -6.58
C ILE A 184 18.18 4.10 -5.43
N LYS A 185 19.15 4.69 -4.72
CA LYS A 185 19.79 4.08 -3.55
C LYS A 185 19.68 4.98 -2.34
N TYR A 186 19.39 4.38 -1.19
CA TYR A 186 19.50 5.05 0.09
C TYR A 186 20.98 5.23 0.46
N THR A 187 21.40 6.47 0.72
CA THR A 187 22.79 6.80 1.07
C THR A 187 22.93 7.24 2.53
N ASN A 188 21.81 7.49 3.21
CA ASN A 188 21.75 8.07 4.56
C ASN A 188 22.41 9.46 4.70
N SER A 189 22.82 10.09 3.59
CA SER A 189 23.46 11.40 3.58
C SER A 189 22.42 12.51 3.45
N LYS A 190 22.34 13.43 4.42
CA LYS A 190 21.43 14.60 4.34
C LYS A 190 21.75 15.55 3.16
N LYS A 191 22.96 15.45 2.60
CA LYS A 191 23.38 16.26 1.44
C LYS A 191 22.88 15.70 0.13
N ASP A 192 22.52 14.42 0.10
CA ASP A 192 22.03 13.77 -1.11
C ASP A 192 20.53 14.01 -1.22
N ILE A 193 20.15 14.69 -2.30
CA ILE A 193 18.77 15.09 -2.57
C ILE A 193 18.43 14.63 -3.99
N VAL A 194 17.33 13.90 -4.12
CA VAL A 194 16.76 13.48 -5.40
C VAL A 194 15.63 14.42 -5.77
N GLU A 195 15.76 15.08 -6.90
CA GLU A 195 14.69 15.86 -7.50
C GLU A 195 13.75 14.97 -8.30
N GLY A 196 12.46 15.30 -8.26
CA GLY A 196 11.44 14.56 -9.00
C GLY A 196 10.11 15.28 -8.99
N ILE A 197 9.07 14.54 -9.36
CA ILE A 197 7.69 15.01 -9.35
C ILE A 197 6.83 14.05 -8.54
N ILE A 198 5.87 14.59 -7.79
CA ILE A 198 4.80 13.80 -7.19
C ILE A 198 3.57 13.88 -8.08
N ALA A 199 3.02 12.74 -8.45
CA ALA A 199 1.71 12.63 -9.07
C ALA A 199 0.69 12.17 -8.03
N LYS A 200 -0.32 13.00 -7.80
CA LYS A 200 -1.37 12.83 -6.78
C LYS A 200 -2.66 12.34 -7.42
N ASN A 201 -3.58 11.85 -6.60
CA ASN A 201 -4.94 11.49 -7.00
C ASN A 201 -5.00 10.44 -8.12
N LEU A 202 -3.99 9.56 -8.18
CA LEU A 202 -3.97 8.46 -9.14
C LEU A 202 -5.01 7.43 -8.74
N THR A 203 -5.69 6.88 -9.74
CA THR A 203 -6.63 5.77 -9.56
C THR A 203 -5.87 4.46 -9.38
N TYR A 204 -6.54 3.47 -8.80
CA TYR A 204 -5.99 2.12 -8.69
C TYR A 204 -5.61 1.52 -10.06
N ASN A 205 -6.42 1.74 -11.10
CA ASN A 205 -6.11 1.24 -12.44
C ASN A 205 -4.85 1.89 -13.03
N GLU A 206 -4.64 3.20 -12.82
CA GLU A 206 -3.41 3.87 -13.23
C GLU A 206 -2.21 3.31 -12.45
N LEU A 207 -2.39 3.07 -11.15
CA LEU A 207 -1.37 2.49 -10.28
C LEU A 207 -0.96 1.07 -10.74
N MET A 208 -1.92 0.23 -11.15
CA MET A 208 -1.65 -1.12 -11.68
C MET A 208 -0.92 -1.10 -13.04
N LYS A 209 -1.20 -0.09 -13.89
CA LYS A 209 -0.44 0.09 -15.13
C LYS A 209 1.01 0.48 -14.85
N LEU A 210 1.24 1.35 -13.86
CA LEU A 210 2.58 1.71 -13.42
C LEU A 210 3.32 0.49 -12.86
N ASP A 211 2.68 -0.34 -12.03
CA ASP A 211 3.28 -1.61 -11.55
C ASP A 211 3.71 -2.51 -12.71
N ARG A 212 2.81 -2.68 -13.68
CA ARG A 212 3.06 -3.55 -14.82
C ARG A 212 4.26 -3.07 -15.64
N PHE A 213 4.38 -1.76 -15.83
CA PHE A 213 5.50 -1.13 -16.52
C PHE A 213 6.82 -1.27 -15.75
N GLU A 214 6.81 -1.07 -14.43
CA GLU A 214 8.00 -1.21 -13.58
C GLU A 214 8.44 -2.68 -13.47
N GLY A 215 7.48 -3.60 -13.62
CA GLY A 215 7.71 -5.03 -13.78
C GLY A 215 8.34 -5.68 -12.56
N GLU A 216 9.13 -6.72 -12.78
CA GLU A 216 9.75 -7.48 -11.69
C GLU A 216 10.97 -6.78 -11.09
N ASN A 217 11.48 -5.72 -11.71
CA ASN A 217 12.73 -5.05 -11.35
C ASN A 217 12.57 -4.08 -10.17
N TYR A 218 11.35 -3.60 -9.93
CA TYR A 218 11.04 -2.63 -8.88
C TYR A 218 9.88 -3.10 -8.01
N PHE A 219 9.75 -2.46 -6.84
CA PHE A 219 8.60 -2.63 -5.96
C PHE A 219 8.25 -1.30 -5.31
N ARG A 220 6.98 -1.12 -4.92
CA ARG A 220 6.55 0.12 -4.26
C ARG A 220 6.79 0.12 -2.76
N GLN A 221 7.23 1.27 -2.26
CA GLN A 221 7.32 1.54 -0.82
C GLN A 221 6.76 2.93 -0.50
N PHE A 222 6.20 3.11 0.70
CA PHE A 222 5.81 4.43 1.20
C PHE A 222 7.03 5.22 1.66
N ILE A 223 7.04 6.53 1.38
CA ILE A 223 8.12 7.45 1.70
C ILE A 223 7.59 8.85 1.96
N LYS A 224 8.38 9.65 2.68
CA LYS A 224 8.13 11.08 2.88
C LYS A 224 8.98 11.90 1.92
N ILE A 225 8.32 12.78 1.19
CA ILE A 225 8.94 13.72 0.26
C ILE A 225 8.71 15.16 0.71
N ASN A 226 9.57 16.08 0.29
CA ASN A 226 9.40 17.51 0.52
C ASN A 226 8.88 18.16 -0.75
N THR A 227 7.69 18.76 -0.70
CA THR A 227 7.19 19.69 -1.72
C THR A 227 7.51 21.12 -1.31
N ILE A 228 7.21 22.08 -2.18
CA ILE A 228 7.34 23.52 -1.86
C ILE A 228 6.46 23.91 -0.66
N LYS A 229 5.31 23.23 -0.48
CA LYS A 229 4.30 23.59 0.53
C LYS A 229 4.57 22.90 1.86
N ASN A 230 4.91 21.62 1.83
CA ASN A 230 4.97 20.76 3.01
C ASN A 230 5.66 19.42 2.73
N ILE A 231 5.82 18.62 3.80
CA ILE A 231 6.19 17.21 3.69
C ILE A 231 4.92 16.41 3.38
N GLU A 232 4.99 15.54 2.37
CA GLU A 232 3.88 14.68 1.94
C GLU A 232 4.29 13.21 1.93
N ASP A 233 3.34 12.34 2.27
CA ASP A 233 3.48 10.89 2.12
C ASP A 233 3.18 10.49 0.66
N ALA A 234 4.05 9.68 0.08
CA ALA A 234 3.94 9.18 -1.28
C ALA A 234 4.44 7.74 -1.38
N GLN A 235 4.16 7.08 -2.49
CA GLN A 235 4.81 5.82 -2.84
C GLN A 235 5.96 6.08 -3.83
N ILE A 236 6.97 5.22 -3.82
CA ILE A 236 8.13 5.27 -4.72
C ILE A 236 8.44 3.86 -5.22
N TYR A 237 8.89 3.74 -6.47
CA TYR A 237 9.42 2.49 -7.02
C TYR A 237 10.90 2.32 -6.64
N LEU A 238 11.19 1.38 -5.74
CA LEU A 238 12.55 1.05 -5.33
C LEU A 238 13.08 -0.15 -6.13
N PRO A 239 14.36 -0.14 -6.50
CA PRO A 239 14.97 -1.26 -7.20
C PRO A 239 15.06 -2.49 -6.29
N LYS A 240 14.89 -3.68 -6.87
CA LYS A 240 15.26 -4.92 -6.19
C LYS A 240 16.78 -5.09 -6.14
N ALA A 241 17.23 -5.92 -5.20
CA ALA A 241 18.66 -6.08 -4.87
C ALA A 241 19.52 -6.63 -6.03
N ASN A 242 18.91 -7.23 -7.06
CA ASN A 242 19.57 -7.75 -8.24
C ASN A 242 20.01 -6.67 -9.24
N LEU A 243 19.47 -5.45 -9.15
CA LEU A 243 19.84 -4.37 -10.07
C LEU A 243 21.20 -3.76 -9.68
N ILE A 244 22.11 -3.75 -10.65
CA ILE A 244 23.46 -3.23 -10.48
C ILE A 244 23.47 -1.77 -10.96
N SER A 245 23.92 -0.87 -10.08
CA SER A 245 24.14 0.54 -10.46
C SER A 245 25.46 0.72 -11.20
N SER A 246 25.51 1.66 -12.11
CA SER A 246 26.73 2.14 -12.77
C SER A 246 27.06 3.57 -12.32
N GLU A 247 26.94 4.54 -13.22
CA GLU A 247 27.23 5.94 -13.01
C GLU A 247 26.06 6.71 -12.37
N PRO A 248 26.31 7.88 -11.74
CA PRO A 248 25.24 8.78 -11.34
C PRO A 248 24.35 9.11 -12.55
N TRP A 249 23.05 9.18 -12.32
CA TRP A 249 22.09 9.47 -13.38
C TRP A 249 21.48 10.85 -13.18
N ASP A 250 21.36 11.58 -14.27
CA ASP A 250 20.76 12.90 -14.34
C ASP A 250 19.57 12.89 -15.31
N TYR A 251 18.44 13.47 -14.89
CA TYR A 251 17.22 13.45 -15.70
C TYR A 251 17.32 14.33 -16.94
N ASP A 252 17.92 15.52 -16.84
CA ASP A 252 17.94 16.47 -17.95
C ASP A 252 18.88 15.99 -19.05
N ASP A 253 20.00 15.36 -18.67
CA ASP A 253 20.90 14.67 -19.60
C ASP A 253 20.20 13.48 -20.27
N TRP A 254 19.57 12.61 -19.48
CA TRP A 254 18.83 11.45 -19.99
C TRP A 254 17.72 11.85 -20.96
N TYR A 255 16.93 12.86 -20.60
CA TYR A 255 15.79 13.32 -21.40
C TYR A 255 16.23 13.81 -22.78
N LYS A 256 17.40 14.47 -22.86
CA LYS A 256 17.95 14.98 -24.12
C LYS A 256 18.63 13.90 -24.95
N ASN A 257 19.38 13.02 -24.31
CA ASN A 257 20.36 12.17 -25.01
C ASN A 257 19.94 10.69 -25.10
N ASP A 258 19.13 10.21 -24.16
CA ASP A 258 18.89 8.77 -23.97
C ASP A 258 17.41 8.37 -24.05
N MET A 259 16.46 9.31 -23.93
CA MET A 259 15.02 9.01 -23.98
C MET A 259 14.62 8.21 -25.23
N LYS A 260 15.18 8.55 -26.40
CA LYS A 260 14.89 7.82 -27.64
C LYS A 260 15.36 6.37 -27.57
N LYS A 261 16.59 6.13 -27.09
CA LYS A 261 17.14 4.79 -26.94
C LYS A 261 16.35 3.98 -25.91
N PHE A 262 15.93 4.62 -24.82
CA PHE A 262 15.05 4.04 -23.82
C PHE A 262 13.76 3.48 -24.44
N PHE A 263 13.09 4.25 -25.29
CA PHE A 263 11.89 3.78 -25.97
C PHE A 263 12.15 2.65 -26.98
N GLU A 264 13.32 2.62 -27.60
CA GLU A 264 13.67 1.62 -28.61
C GLU A 264 14.10 0.28 -28.00
N ASN A 265 14.80 0.28 -26.87
CA ASN A 265 15.46 -0.93 -26.35
C ASN A 265 14.90 -1.42 -25.01
N GLU A 266 14.50 -0.51 -24.11
CA GLU A 266 14.16 -0.86 -22.72
C GLU A 266 12.67 -0.72 -22.38
N PHE A 267 11.92 0.10 -23.12
CA PHE A 267 10.50 0.34 -22.84
C PHE A 267 9.63 -0.88 -23.19
N ASP A 268 8.97 -1.45 -22.17
CA ASP A 268 7.94 -2.48 -22.34
C ASP A 268 6.84 -2.29 -21.28
N LEU A 269 5.58 -2.33 -21.71
CA LEU A 269 4.42 -2.19 -20.83
C LEU A 269 4.28 -3.35 -19.82
N ASN A 270 5.00 -4.45 -20.03
CA ASN A 270 5.01 -5.63 -19.16
C ASN A 270 6.23 -5.72 -18.24
N GLY A 271 7.06 -4.67 -18.23
CA GLY A 271 8.23 -4.59 -17.38
C GLY A 271 9.41 -4.04 -18.15
N VAL A 272 9.94 -2.92 -17.69
CA VAL A 272 11.16 -2.31 -18.22
C VAL A 272 12.30 -3.33 -18.26
N LYS A 273 12.96 -3.40 -19.42
CA LYS A 273 14.02 -4.38 -19.74
C LYS A 273 15.40 -3.81 -19.55
#